data_AF-A0A533SA39-F1
#
_entry.id   AF-A0A533SA39-F1
#
_cell.length_a   1.000
_cell.length_b   1.000
_cell.length_c   1.000
_cell.angle_alpha   90.00
_cell.angle_beta   90.00
_cell.angle_gamma   90.00
#
_symmetry.space_group_name_H-M   'P 1'
#
loop_
_entity.id
_entity.type
_entity.pdbx_description
1 polymer ?
#
loop_
_entity_poly.entity_id
_entity_poly.type
_entity_poly.pdbx_seq_one_letter_code
_entity_poly.pdbx_strand_id
1 'polypeptide(L)'
;MADQGDSRKLHAVSIHLDAMEARIEEIHPRDGWLLKLRVAAWDRDQPLAHPLELSEEELIDLLQKAIRAGILSPDFVKNLSAEFEI
;
A
#
# COMPACT_ATOMS: atom_id res chain seq x y z
N MET A 1 -37.27 -9.69 -6.68
CA MET A 1 -36.57 -9.57 -7.98
C MET A 1 -35.56 -8.45 -7.84
N ALA A 2 -34.29 -8.77 -8.19
CA ALA A 2 -33.10 -7.91 -8.26
C ALA A 2 -32.66 -7.27 -6.92
N ASP A 3 -31.39 -7.25 -6.52
CA ASP A 3 -30.15 -7.53 -7.23
C ASP A 3 -29.05 -7.93 -6.23
N GLN A 4 -28.20 -8.86 -6.67
CA GLN A 4 -26.99 -9.27 -5.99
C GLN A 4 -26.01 -8.08 -5.94
N GLY A 5 -25.71 -7.61 -4.74
CA GLY A 5 -24.59 -6.71 -4.50
C GLY A 5 -23.66 -7.34 -3.49
N ASP A 6 -23.07 -8.48 -3.82
CA ASP A 6 -21.93 -9.05 -3.10
C ASP A 6 -20.72 -8.11 -3.33
N SER A 7 -20.76 -6.96 -2.66
CA SER A 7 -19.68 -5.97 -2.67
C SER A 7 -18.52 -6.60 -1.91
N ARG A 8 -17.59 -7.19 -2.66
CA ARG A 8 -16.31 -7.71 -2.16
C ARG A 8 -15.72 -6.72 -1.15
N LYS A 9 -15.84 -7.13 0.11
CA LYS A 9 -15.35 -6.43 1.29
C LYS A 9 -13.83 -6.48 1.31
N LEU A 10 -13.22 -5.32 1.54
CA LEU A 10 -11.95 -5.09 2.22
C LEU A 10 -10.65 -5.45 1.48
N HIS A 11 -9.94 -4.45 0.96
CA HIS A 11 -8.48 -4.50 0.78
C HIS A 11 -7.80 -3.19 1.19
N ALA A 12 -8.26 -2.60 2.30
CA ALA A 12 -7.55 -1.47 2.89
C ALA A 12 -6.83 -1.92 4.16
N VAL A 13 -5.56 -1.58 4.27
CA VAL A 13 -4.73 -1.84 5.46
C VAL A 13 -4.41 -0.51 6.11
N SER A 14 -4.88 -0.31 7.35
CA SER A 14 -4.48 0.84 8.17
C SER A 14 -3.12 0.58 8.81
N ILE A 15 -2.25 1.59 8.77
CA ILE A 15 -0.91 1.62 9.35
C ILE A 15 -0.90 2.73 10.40
N HIS A 16 -0.50 2.43 11.62
CA HIS A 16 -0.29 3.45 12.65
C HIS A 16 1.17 3.88 12.66
N LEU A 17 1.43 5.14 12.33
CA LEU A 17 2.76 5.76 12.32
C LEU A 17 2.85 6.79 13.45
N ASP A 18 3.21 6.36 14.66
CA ASP A 18 3.29 7.20 15.88
C ASP A 18 2.04 8.08 16.12
N ALA A 19 2.05 9.32 15.61
CA ALA A 19 0.96 10.30 15.73
C ALA A 19 0.10 10.43 14.46
N MET A 20 0.33 9.58 13.45
CA MET A 20 -0.25 9.67 12.12
C MET A 20 -0.97 8.36 11.76
N GLU A 21 -2.11 8.49 11.10
CA GLU A 21 -2.80 7.34 10.51
C GLU A 21 -2.38 7.25 9.05
N ALA A 22 -1.97 6.07 8.60
CA ALA A 22 -1.68 5.80 7.19
C ALA A 22 -2.53 4.63 6.70
N ARG A 23 -2.70 4.52 5.39
CA ARG A 23 -3.56 3.52 4.78
C ARG A 23 -3.01 3.10 3.43
N ILE A 24 -3.03 1.80 3.17
CA ILE A 24 -2.82 1.20 1.86
C ILE A 24 -4.19 0.81 1.32
N GLU A 25 -4.54 1.25 0.12
CA GLU A 25 -5.84 0.99 -0.51
C GLU A 25 -5.68 0.49 -1.94
N GLU A 26 -6.50 -0.47 -2.35
CA GLU A 26 -6.66 -0.83 -3.76
C GLU A 26 -7.54 0.18 -4.51
N ILE A 27 -7.01 0.74 -5.59
CA ILE A 27 -7.73 1.57 -6.54
C ILE A 27 -8.02 0.78 -7.79
N HIS A 28 -9.29 0.74 -8.16
CA HIS A 28 -9.78 0.21 -9.42
C HIS A 28 -9.99 1.38 -10.40
N PRO A 29 -9.07 1.65 -11.34
CA PRO A 29 -9.30 2.69 -12.33
C PRO A 29 -10.51 2.31 -13.20
N ARG A 30 -11.37 3.29 -13.49
CA ARG A 30 -12.61 3.11 -14.25
C ARG A 30 -12.42 2.49 -15.64
N ASP A 31 -11.22 2.64 -16.20
CA ASP A 31 -10.86 2.14 -17.53
C ASP A 31 -10.18 0.76 -17.53
N GLY A 32 -10.19 0.05 -16.39
CA GLY A 32 -10.16 -1.42 -16.36
C GLY A 32 -8.83 -2.14 -16.57
N TRP A 33 -7.69 -1.47 -16.65
CA TRP A 33 -6.47 -2.16 -17.13
C TRP A 33 -5.41 -2.47 -16.07
N LEU A 34 -5.32 -1.75 -14.93
CA LEU A 34 -4.33 -2.10 -13.88
C LEU A 34 -4.82 -1.70 -12.50
N LEU A 35 -4.85 -2.67 -11.57
CA LEU A 35 -5.06 -2.41 -10.15
C LEU A 35 -3.88 -1.59 -9.61
N LYS A 36 -4.18 -0.50 -8.90
CA LYS A 36 -3.17 0.35 -8.28
C LYS A 36 -3.31 0.27 -6.76
N LEU A 37 -2.18 0.43 -6.08
CA LEU A 37 -2.10 0.62 -4.65
C LEU A 37 -1.93 2.12 -4.38
N ARG A 38 -2.69 2.65 -3.42
CA ARG A 38 -2.50 3.98 -2.86
C ARG A 38 -1.96 3.86 -1.46
N VAL A 39 -0.82 4.47 -1.20
CA VAL A 39 -0.28 4.67 0.15
C VAL A 39 -0.49 6.13 0.53
N ALA A 40 -1.36 6.36 1.51
CA ALA A 40 -1.71 7.69 2.00
C ALA A 40 -1.46 7.77 3.50
N ALA A 41 -1.16 8.97 3.99
CA ALA A 41 -1.02 9.27 5.41
C ALA A 41 -1.84 10.51 5.76
N TRP A 42 -2.34 10.55 6.99
CA TRP A 42 -3.16 11.60 7.56
C TRP A 42 -2.50 12.11 8.84
N ASP A 43 -2.43 13.44 8.95
CA ASP A 43 -2.09 14.15 10.19
C ASP A 43 -3.35 14.90 10.65
N ARG A 44 -3.88 14.57 11.84
CA ARG A 44 -5.07 15.22 12.43
C ARG A 44 -6.22 15.38 11.43
N ASP A 45 -6.62 14.28 10.79
CA ASP A 45 -7.67 14.20 9.77
C ASP A 45 -7.39 14.96 8.45
N GLN A 46 -6.20 15.56 8.30
CA GLN A 46 -5.77 16.14 7.04
C GLN A 46 -4.89 15.15 6.28
N PRO A 47 -5.25 14.76 5.04
CA PRO A 47 -4.36 13.94 4.23
C PRO A 47 -3.07 14.73 3.98
N LEU A 48 -1.92 14.09 4.22
CA LEU A 48 -0.65 14.63 3.77
C LEU A 48 -0.68 14.79 2.25
N ALA A 49 -0.02 15.84 1.77
CA ALA A 49 0.09 16.09 0.34
C ALA A 49 0.77 14.91 -0.37
N HIS A 50 0.22 14.54 -1.54
CA HIS A 50 0.74 13.54 -2.48
C HIS A 50 0.71 12.08 -1.97
N PRO A 51 -0.48 11.44 -1.94
CA PRO A 51 -0.54 10.00 -1.78
C PRO A 51 0.24 9.31 -2.90
N LEU A 52 1.00 8.28 -2.56
CA LEU A 52 1.78 7.51 -3.51
C LEU A 52 0.86 6.49 -4.19
N GLU A 53 0.58 6.68 -5.48
CA GLU A 53 -0.22 5.76 -6.28
C GLU A 53 0.68 5.04 -7.27
N LEU A 54 0.71 3.71 -7.19
CA LEU A 54 1.60 2.87 -8.00
C LEU A 54 1.00 1.49 -8.23
N SER A 55 1.39 0.80 -9.30
CA SER A 55 1.07 -0.63 -9.50
C SER A 55 1.93 -1.51 -8.59
N GLU A 56 1.57 -2.79 -8.46
CA GLU A 56 2.40 -3.75 -7.73
C GLU A 56 3.82 -3.87 -8.33
N GLU A 57 3.94 -3.84 -9.66
CA GLU A 57 5.24 -3.88 -10.35
C GLU A 57 6.11 -2.67 -10.01
N GLU A 58 5.51 -1.48 -9.96
CA GLU A 58 6.18 -0.25 -9.57
C GLU A 58 6.59 -0.27 -8.08
N LEU A 59 5.77 -0.88 -7.21
CA LEU A 59 6.11 -1.08 -5.80
C LEU A 59 7.35 -1.97 -5.64
N ILE A 60 7.37 -3.09 -6.36
CA ILE A 60 8.48 -4.04 -6.32
C ILE A 60 9.78 -3.35 -6.75
N ASP A 61 9.77 -2.62 -7.87
CA ASP A 61 10.94 -1.88 -8.35
C ASP A 61 11.41 -0.83 -7.34
N LEU A 62 10.49 -0.07 -6.73
CA LEU A 62 10.81 0.92 -5.71
C LEU A 62 11.49 0.28 -4.49
N LEU A 63 10.94 -0.82 -3.97
CA LEU A 63 11.49 -1.53 -2.82
C LEU A 63 12.88 -2.11 -3.13
N GLN A 64 13.06 -2.71 -4.31
CA GLN A 64 14.37 -3.23 -4.74
C GLN A 64 15.42 -2.12 -4.82
N LYS A 65 15.06 -0.95 -5.36
CA LYS A 65 15.96 0.22 -5.40
C LYS A 65 16.31 0.71 -4.00
N ALA A 66 15.33 0.80 -3.09
CA ALA A 66 15.56 1.23 -1.72
C ALA A 66 16.48 0.27 -0.93
N ILE A 67 16.32 -1.04 -1.13
CA ILE A 67 17.20 -2.08 -0.55
C ILE A 67 18.62 -1.92 -1.08
N ARG A 68 18.80 -1.82 -2.40
CA ARG A 68 20.13 -1.66 -3.02
C ARG A 68 20.83 -0.37 -2.58
N ALA A 69 20.08 0.69 -2.34
CA ALA A 69 20.60 1.96 -1.85
C ALA A 69 20.91 1.96 -0.34
N GLY A 70 20.56 0.91 0.40
CA GLY A 70 20.75 0.85 1.86
C GLY A 70 19.86 1.81 2.64
N ILE A 71 18.74 2.25 2.06
CA ILE A 71 17.78 3.16 2.71
C ILE A 71 16.97 2.40 3.78
N LEU A 72 16.62 1.15 3.48
CA LEU A 72 15.93 0.27 4.43
C LEU A 72 16.95 -0.42 5.33
N SER A 73 16.65 -0.53 6.62
CA SER A 73 17.57 -1.16 7.57
C SER A 73 17.71 -2.66 7.28
N PRO A 74 18.88 -3.26 7.56
CA PRO A 74 19.08 -4.70 7.41
C PRO A 74 18.06 -5.53 8.20
N ASP A 75 17.70 -5.07 9.41
CA ASP A 75 16.69 -5.73 10.26
C ASP A 75 15.29 -5.70 9.63
N PHE A 76 14.92 -4.57 9.01
CA PHE A 76 13.66 -4.46 8.27
C PHE A 76 13.60 -5.46 7.11
N VAL A 77 14.67 -5.55 6.30
CA VAL A 77 14.74 -6.47 5.16
C VAL A 77 14.69 -7.93 5.62
N LYS A 78 15.35 -8.25 6.74
CA LYS A 78 15.32 -9.59 7.34
C LYS A 78 13.91 -9.97 7.80
N ASN A 79 13.23 -9.08 8.52
CA ASN A 79 11.86 -9.32 8.98
C ASN A 79 10.88 -9.45 7.81
N LEU A 80 11.02 -8.60 6.78
CA LEU A 80 10.23 -8.68 5.57
C LEU A 80 10.40 -10.05 4.90
N SER A 81 11.63 -10.55 4.79
CA SER A 81 11.90 -11.87 4.19
C SER A 81 11.29 -13.03 4.98
N ALA A 82 11.29 -12.94 6.32
CA ALA A 82 10.75 -13.96 7.20
C ALA A 82 9.22 -14.07 7.16
N GLU A 83 8.50 -12.99 6.83
CA GLU A 83 7.03 -13.03 6.66
C GLU A 83 6.59 -13.82 5.40
N PHE A 84 7.49 -14.05 4.44
CA PHE A 84 7.19 -14.75 3.18
C PHE A 84 7.83 -16.15 3.08
N GLU A 85 8.56 -16.62 4.09
CA GLU A 85 8.98 -18.02 4.20
C GLU A 85 7.77 -18.88 4.67
N ILE A 86 7.12 -19.56 3.72
CA ILE A 86 6.05 -20.56 3.94
C ILE A 86 6.64 -21.97 3.81
#